data_AF-A0A9W6YXQ0-F1
#
_entry.id   AF-A0A9W6YXQ0-F1
#
_cell.length_a   1.000
_cell.length_b   1.000
_cell.length_c   1.000
_cell.angle_alpha   90.00
_cell.angle_beta   90.00
_cell.angle_gamma   90.00
#
_symmetry.space_group_name_H-M   'P 1'
#
loop_
_entity.id
_entity.type
_entity.pdbx_description
1 polymer ?
#
loop_
_entity_poly.entity_id
_entity_poly.type
_entity_poly.pdbx_seq_one_letter_code
_entity_poly.pdbx_strand_id
1 'polypeptide(L)'
;MQLLTKILLIASTLSQLVYCINSSPAILYHHQLVPGLKKSLIHSEQLPFSKEEAHQIITSTFEQCLSDVYVIVNIPGLRLDDFHHFQSFPFLRESMTKASTLVSMPNILFEDDEHLELDDYTNLLRIHCKVIVKEVNNDDPDESGHYTDTRARLFKLNLIGLHSFMTEDQRIDKLLEYDELLREVLRKTPSPNNAVLFTTTTTTEVSNLDELQDPKNIIQPNQIPHDPKQITPEFKHQVRHSMNSIFPDITIFDKTRYFEYERNPTQERSLLKNRDIPDGMWAKDAIKVEPADKKDDTWNERKVKKIVKESKLYKYGEETAQVPAFTDNAQYLFDNAALILLGISVILCILLKDVLYLIFKGLKGLVSQSNNTAKSVSSKTAKKD
;
A
#
# COMPACT_ATOMS: atom_id res chain seq x y z
N MET A 1 6.69 -64.65 31.39
CA MET A 1 6.58 -63.23 31.78
C MET A 1 7.72 -62.36 31.23
N GLN A 2 8.99 -62.80 31.30
CA GLN A 2 10.14 -62.00 30.82
C GLN A 2 10.25 -61.80 29.29
N LEU A 3 9.60 -62.65 28.48
CA LEU A 3 9.61 -62.50 27.01
C LEU A 3 8.64 -61.40 26.54
N LEU A 4 7.47 -61.31 27.19
CA LEU A 4 6.43 -60.31 26.90
C LEU A 4 6.91 -58.89 27.24
N THR A 5 7.65 -58.73 28.35
CA THR A 5 8.23 -57.43 28.72
C THR A 5 9.34 -56.99 27.77
N LYS A 6 10.11 -57.93 27.19
CA LYS A 6 11.12 -57.61 26.16
C LYS A 6 10.49 -57.22 24.82
N ILE A 7 9.41 -57.88 24.42
CA ILE A 7 8.67 -57.53 23.19
C ILE A 7 8.00 -56.14 23.32
N LEU A 8 7.45 -55.82 24.49
CA LEU A 8 6.89 -54.49 24.76
C LEU A 8 7.94 -53.37 24.75
N LEU A 9 9.16 -53.63 25.21
CA LEU A 9 10.29 -52.68 25.16
C LEU A 9 10.84 -52.47 23.74
N ILE A 10 10.82 -53.50 22.90
CA ILE A 10 11.20 -53.38 21.48
C ILE A 10 10.10 -52.66 20.68
N ALA A 11 8.82 -52.89 21.01
CA ALA A 11 7.71 -52.16 20.40
C ALA A 11 7.66 -50.68 20.83
N SER A 12 8.04 -50.34 22.07
CA SER A 12 8.09 -48.92 22.51
C SER A 12 9.29 -48.15 21.95
N THR A 13 10.32 -48.84 21.45
CA THR A 13 11.49 -48.20 20.83
C THR A 13 11.36 -48.09 19.31
N LEU A 14 10.48 -48.88 18.67
CA LEU A 14 10.13 -48.73 17.24
C LEU A 14 9.05 -47.66 16.97
N SER A 15 8.38 -47.14 18.00
CA SER A 15 7.38 -46.08 17.88
C SER A 15 7.95 -44.68 18.11
N GLN A 16 9.24 -44.47 17.83
CA GLN A 16 9.69 -43.12 17.48
C GLN A 16 9.12 -42.85 16.09
N LEU A 17 7.87 -42.37 16.06
CA LEU A 17 7.34 -41.63 14.93
C LEU A 17 8.40 -40.60 14.56
N VAL A 18 9.03 -40.82 13.41
CA VAL A 18 9.83 -39.79 12.75
C VAL A 18 8.79 -38.75 12.34
N TYR A 19 8.57 -37.77 13.21
CA TYR A 19 7.77 -36.60 12.87
C TYR A 19 8.55 -35.85 11.80
N CYS A 20 8.08 -35.92 10.56
CA CYS A 20 8.60 -35.09 9.50
C CYS A 20 8.05 -33.69 9.72
N ILE A 21 8.92 -32.78 10.13
CA ILE A 21 8.56 -31.37 10.24
C ILE A 21 8.74 -30.76 8.87
N ASN A 22 7.65 -30.25 8.32
CA ASN A 22 7.67 -29.61 7.02
C ASN A 22 7.53 -28.10 7.17
N SER A 23 7.99 -27.36 6.17
CA SER A 23 7.90 -25.90 6.14
C SER A 23 7.41 -25.36 4.82
N SER A 24 6.72 -24.23 4.85
CA SER A 24 6.44 -23.45 3.66
C SER A 24 6.70 -21.96 3.86
N PRO A 25 7.16 -21.25 2.81
CA PRO A 25 7.34 -19.81 2.88
C PRO A 25 6.02 -19.07 2.61
N ALA A 26 5.84 -17.93 3.27
CA ALA A 26 4.79 -16.99 2.95
C ALA A 26 5.26 -15.53 3.10
N ILE A 27 4.70 -14.66 2.28
CA ILE A 27 4.89 -13.22 2.37
C ILE A 27 3.49 -12.60 2.43
N LEU A 28 3.28 -11.75 3.43
CA LEU A 28 2.08 -10.94 3.54
C LEU A 28 2.49 -9.47 3.51
N TYR A 29 2.00 -8.73 2.53
CA TYR A 29 2.21 -7.29 2.50
C TYR A 29 0.93 -6.53 2.18
N HIS A 30 0.89 -5.30 2.68
CA HIS A 30 -0.24 -4.39 2.56
C HIS A 30 0.26 -2.98 2.28
N HIS A 31 -0.30 -2.32 1.25
CA HIS A 31 0.13 -0.97 0.88
C HIS A 31 -0.23 0.08 1.92
N GLN A 32 -1.37 -0.08 2.60
CA GLN A 32 -1.70 0.71 3.80
C GLN A 32 -1.12 0.09 5.07
N LEU A 33 -0.95 0.93 6.10
CA LEU A 33 -0.48 0.49 7.41
C LEU A 33 -1.58 -0.27 8.13
N VAL A 34 -1.29 -1.52 8.50
CA VAL A 34 -2.08 -2.37 9.38
C VAL A 34 -1.61 -2.10 10.82
N PRO A 35 -2.31 -1.27 11.61
CA PRO A 35 -1.85 -0.85 12.93
C PRO A 35 -1.71 -2.02 13.89
N GLY A 36 -0.61 -2.04 14.67
CA GLY A 36 -0.40 -2.98 15.76
C GLY A 36 0.06 -4.38 15.35
N LEU A 37 0.12 -4.70 14.05
CA LEU A 37 0.49 -6.03 13.58
C LEU A 37 1.91 -6.43 13.99
N LYS A 38 2.89 -5.52 13.91
CA LYS A 38 4.27 -5.85 14.29
C LYS A 38 4.41 -6.02 15.80
N LYS A 39 3.63 -5.27 16.57
CA LYS A 39 3.60 -5.38 18.03
C LYS A 39 2.94 -6.65 18.52
N SER A 40 2.03 -7.23 17.73
CA SER A 40 1.40 -8.51 18.04
C SER A 40 2.25 -9.72 17.68
N LEU A 41 3.38 -9.55 16.96
CA LEU A 41 4.28 -10.66 16.68
C LEU A 41 4.90 -11.17 17.99
N ILE A 42 4.81 -12.47 18.22
CA ILE A 42 5.32 -13.14 19.42
C ILE A 42 6.85 -13.16 19.43
N HIS A 43 7.46 -13.21 18.24
CA HIS A 43 8.89 -13.29 18.03
C HIS A 43 9.32 -12.56 16.75
N SER A 44 10.62 -12.61 16.43
CA SER A 44 11.17 -12.02 15.20
C SER A 44 10.63 -12.73 13.96
N GLU A 45 10.41 -11.99 12.86
CA GLU A 45 10.03 -12.53 11.55
C GLU A 45 11.06 -13.51 10.96
N GLN A 46 12.30 -13.53 11.51
CA GLN A 46 13.35 -14.46 11.11
C GLN A 46 13.22 -15.85 11.75
N LEU A 47 12.42 -15.97 12.82
CA LEU A 47 12.18 -17.25 13.48
C LEU A 47 11.02 -17.99 12.79
N PRO A 48 11.01 -19.34 12.83
CA PRO A 48 9.93 -20.11 12.26
C PRO A 48 8.62 -19.84 12.99
N PHE A 49 7.53 -19.74 12.23
CA PHE A 49 6.17 -19.54 12.74
C PHE A 49 5.46 -20.89 12.86
N SER A 50 4.59 -21.05 13.86
CA SER A 50 3.61 -22.13 13.86
C SER A 50 2.51 -21.86 12.82
N LYS A 51 1.79 -22.92 12.38
CA LYS A 51 0.61 -22.79 11.52
C LYS A 51 -0.42 -21.83 12.12
N GLU A 52 -0.70 -21.95 13.42
CA GLU A 52 -1.67 -21.13 14.14
C GLU A 52 -1.22 -19.66 14.22
N GLU A 53 0.06 -19.43 14.49
CA GLU A 53 0.62 -18.08 14.53
C GLU A 53 0.51 -17.39 13.17
N ALA A 54 0.92 -18.09 12.10
CA ALA A 54 0.79 -17.60 10.74
C ALA A 54 -0.68 -17.33 10.39
N HIS A 55 -1.58 -18.25 10.73
CA HIS A 55 -3.02 -18.08 10.51
C HIS A 55 -3.57 -16.85 11.24
N GLN A 56 -3.21 -16.66 12.52
CA GLN A 56 -3.65 -15.51 13.31
C GLN A 56 -3.14 -14.18 12.72
N ILE A 57 -1.89 -14.13 12.25
CA ILE A 57 -1.31 -12.94 11.62
C ILE A 57 -2.02 -12.61 10.30
N ILE A 58 -2.26 -13.61 9.46
CA ILE A 58 -2.95 -13.43 8.17
C ILE A 58 -4.39 -12.99 8.40
N THR A 59 -5.13 -13.70 9.26
CA THR A 59 -6.53 -13.40 9.58
C THR A 59 -6.66 -12.01 10.19
N SER A 60 -5.87 -11.66 11.22
CA SER A 60 -5.92 -10.32 11.84
C SER A 60 -5.57 -9.19 10.87
N THR A 61 -4.74 -9.46 9.87
CA THR A 61 -4.44 -8.49 8.80
C THR A 61 -5.65 -8.31 7.87
N PHE A 62 -6.28 -9.40 7.44
CA PHE A 62 -7.43 -9.35 6.53
C PHE A 62 -8.73 -8.86 7.19
N GLU A 63 -8.92 -9.10 8.48
CA GLU A 63 -10.09 -8.62 9.24
C GLU A 63 -10.24 -7.09 9.24
N GLN A 64 -9.16 -6.35 9.04
CA GLN A 64 -9.19 -4.88 9.03
C GLN A 64 -9.83 -4.31 7.76
N CYS A 65 -9.97 -5.12 6.70
CA CYS A 65 -10.60 -4.73 5.43
C CYS A 65 -10.09 -3.41 4.83
N LEU A 66 -8.79 -3.12 4.97
CA LEU A 66 -8.19 -1.83 4.59
C LEU A 66 -7.92 -1.69 3.08
N SER A 67 -7.84 -2.79 2.34
CA SER A 67 -7.61 -2.79 0.89
C SER A 67 -8.89 -2.91 0.09
N ASP A 68 -8.88 -2.32 -1.11
CA ASP A 68 -9.90 -2.56 -2.13
C ASP A 68 -9.58 -3.82 -2.95
N VAL A 69 -8.31 -4.21 -2.98
CA VAL A 69 -7.83 -5.34 -3.78
C VAL A 69 -7.05 -6.30 -2.89
N TYR A 70 -7.51 -7.53 -2.81
CA TYR A 70 -6.80 -8.63 -2.18
C TYR A 70 -6.31 -9.58 -3.26
N VAL A 71 -5.07 -10.04 -3.13
CA VAL A 71 -4.52 -11.08 -4.01
C VAL A 71 -3.98 -12.19 -3.16
N ILE A 72 -4.46 -13.42 -3.37
CA ILE A 72 -3.88 -14.63 -2.79
C ILE A 72 -3.21 -15.36 -3.93
N VAL A 73 -1.88 -15.46 -3.88
CA VAL A 73 -1.06 -16.17 -4.85
C VAL A 73 -0.64 -17.49 -4.25
N ASN A 74 -1.07 -18.58 -4.86
CA ASN A 74 -0.63 -19.93 -4.52
C ASN A 74 0.28 -20.47 -5.62
N ILE A 75 1.55 -20.74 -5.29
CA ILE A 75 2.51 -21.39 -6.18
C ILE A 75 2.90 -22.73 -5.57
N PRO A 76 2.24 -23.84 -5.95
CA PRO A 76 2.64 -25.17 -5.49
C PRO A 76 4.11 -25.44 -5.84
N GLY A 77 4.87 -26.02 -4.92
CA GLY A 77 6.30 -26.33 -5.10
C GLY A 77 7.26 -25.16 -4.88
N LEU A 78 6.77 -23.99 -4.46
CA LEU A 78 7.60 -22.86 -4.03
C LEU A 78 8.41 -23.21 -2.78
N ARG A 79 9.69 -22.87 -2.78
CA ARG A 79 10.64 -23.12 -1.69
C ARG A 79 11.30 -21.83 -1.25
N LEU A 80 11.90 -21.84 -0.07
CA LEU A 80 12.63 -20.69 0.43
C LEU A 80 13.82 -20.31 -0.49
N ASP A 81 14.53 -21.32 -1.00
CA ASP A 81 15.68 -21.12 -1.89
C ASP A 81 15.33 -20.35 -3.17
N ASP A 82 14.09 -20.46 -3.67
CA ASP A 82 13.65 -19.74 -4.86
C ASP A 82 13.79 -18.22 -4.67
N PHE A 83 13.61 -17.72 -3.43
CA PHE A 83 13.74 -16.30 -3.10
C PHE A 83 15.18 -15.78 -3.09
N HIS A 84 16.19 -16.66 -3.13
CA HIS A 84 17.59 -16.24 -3.32
C HIS A 84 17.83 -15.69 -4.74
N HIS A 85 17.00 -16.08 -5.71
CA HIS A 85 17.06 -15.58 -7.08
C HIS A 85 16.25 -14.29 -7.23
N PHE A 86 16.78 -13.19 -6.71
CA PHE A 86 16.09 -11.88 -6.70
C PHE A 86 15.65 -11.35 -8.07
N GLN A 87 16.29 -11.83 -9.13
CA GLN A 87 15.98 -11.46 -10.51
C GLN A 87 14.66 -12.06 -11.02
N SER A 88 14.16 -13.12 -10.38
CA SER A 88 12.89 -13.77 -10.74
C SER A 88 11.67 -13.06 -10.16
N PHE A 89 11.88 -12.07 -9.27
CA PHE A 89 10.82 -11.35 -8.56
C PHE A 89 10.96 -9.82 -8.65
N PRO A 90 11.19 -9.23 -9.84
CA PRO A 90 11.40 -7.78 -9.95
C PRO A 90 10.19 -6.98 -9.45
N PHE A 91 8.97 -7.37 -9.83
CA PHE A 91 7.75 -6.65 -9.49
C PHE A 91 7.29 -6.92 -8.06
N LEU A 92 7.29 -8.17 -7.59
CA LEU A 92 6.96 -8.50 -6.21
C LEU A 92 7.84 -7.72 -5.25
N ARG A 93 9.16 -7.68 -5.50
CA ARG A 93 10.10 -6.89 -4.69
C ARG A 93 9.79 -5.41 -4.75
N GLU A 94 9.58 -4.84 -5.95
CA GLU A 94 9.20 -3.43 -6.10
C GLU A 94 7.92 -3.10 -5.31
N SER A 95 6.90 -3.93 -5.44
CA SER A 95 5.62 -3.82 -4.72
C SER A 95 5.83 -3.88 -3.21
N MET A 96 6.60 -4.86 -2.72
CA MET A 96 6.95 -4.98 -1.30
C MET A 96 7.68 -3.75 -0.78
N THR A 97 8.60 -3.14 -1.55
CA THR A 97 9.31 -1.92 -1.10
C THR A 97 8.36 -0.75 -0.86
N LYS A 98 7.25 -0.69 -1.59
CA LYS A 98 6.21 0.35 -1.48
C LYS A 98 5.15 0.04 -0.43
N ALA A 99 5.06 -1.21 0.03
CA ALA A 99 4.12 -1.60 1.08
C ALA A 99 4.38 -0.82 2.37
N SER A 100 3.34 -0.50 3.15
CA SER A 100 3.49 0.08 4.49
C SER A 100 3.64 -1.01 5.55
N THR A 101 2.82 -2.05 5.46
CA THR A 101 2.97 -3.26 6.29
C THR A 101 3.54 -4.40 5.45
N LEU A 102 4.52 -5.08 6.01
CA LEU A 102 5.14 -6.27 5.44
C LEU A 102 5.46 -7.21 6.59
N VAL A 103 5.07 -8.46 6.43
CA VAL A 103 5.45 -9.58 7.29
C VAL A 103 5.98 -10.69 6.39
N SER A 104 7.26 -11.03 6.57
CA SER A 104 7.82 -12.23 5.95
C SER A 104 7.75 -13.40 6.92
N MET A 105 7.29 -14.55 6.43
CA MET A 105 7.28 -15.81 7.16
C MET A 105 8.11 -16.81 6.35
N PRO A 106 9.45 -16.81 6.50
CA PRO A 106 10.35 -17.66 5.71
C PRO A 106 10.05 -19.15 5.89
N ASN A 107 9.72 -19.54 7.12
CA ASN A 107 9.38 -20.90 7.49
C ASN A 107 8.11 -20.88 8.35
N ILE A 108 7.01 -21.36 7.81
CA ILE A 108 5.83 -21.76 8.59
C ILE A 108 5.92 -23.27 8.78
N LEU A 109 5.94 -23.74 10.03
CA LEU A 109 6.09 -25.14 10.36
C LEU A 109 4.73 -25.85 10.33
N PHE A 110 4.73 -27.04 9.73
CA PHE A 110 3.58 -27.93 9.65
C PHE A 110 3.96 -29.30 10.19
N GLU A 111 3.00 -29.92 10.86
CA GLU A 111 3.05 -31.34 11.20
C GLU A 111 2.53 -32.12 9.99
N ASP A 112 3.30 -33.11 9.53
CA ASP A 112 2.93 -34.00 8.42
C ASP A 112 2.55 -33.24 7.12
N ASP A 113 1.52 -33.70 6.39
CA ASP A 113 1.08 -33.17 5.10
C ASP A 113 0.16 -31.93 5.22
N GLU A 114 0.17 -31.25 6.37
CA GLU A 114 -0.64 -30.04 6.56
C GLU A 114 -0.11 -28.84 5.75
N HIS A 115 -1.00 -27.89 5.46
CA HIS A 115 -0.68 -26.64 4.77
C HIS A 115 -1.60 -25.51 5.23
N LEU A 116 -1.33 -24.28 4.78
CA LEU A 116 -2.25 -23.16 5.00
C LEU A 116 -3.57 -23.39 4.27
N GLU A 117 -4.68 -23.17 4.98
CA GLU A 117 -6.03 -23.33 4.46
C GLU A 117 -6.47 -22.03 3.74
N LEU A 118 -6.05 -21.88 2.48
CA LEU A 118 -6.29 -20.64 1.70
C LEU A 118 -7.78 -20.34 1.47
N ASP A 119 -8.63 -21.36 1.51
CA ASP A 119 -10.08 -21.21 1.39
C ASP A 119 -10.68 -20.53 2.63
N ASP A 120 -10.07 -20.67 3.80
CA ASP A 120 -10.51 -19.96 5.01
C ASP A 120 -10.29 -18.46 4.89
N TYR A 121 -9.13 -18.05 4.38
CA TYR A 121 -8.86 -16.63 4.12
C TYR A 121 -9.79 -16.07 3.03
N THR A 122 -10.07 -16.87 2.02
CA THR A 122 -11.04 -16.52 0.97
C THR A 122 -12.44 -16.31 1.55
N ASN A 123 -12.88 -17.24 2.41
CA ASN A 123 -14.17 -17.16 3.09
C ASN A 123 -14.25 -15.98 4.05
N LEU A 124 -13.19 -15.73 4.83
CA LEU A 124 -13.05 -14.59 5.73
C LEU A 124 -13.25 -13.28 4.96
N LEU A 125 -12.47 -13.06 3.89
CA LEU A 125 -12.57 -11.84 3.07
C LEU A 125 -13.95 -11.68 2.43
N ARG A 126 -14.55 -12.78 1.96
CA ARG A 126 -15.90 -12.77 1.38
C ARG A 126 -16.97 -12.38 2.40
N ILE A 127 -16.88 -12.88 3.63
CA ILE A 127 -17.89 -12.65 4.68
C ILE A 127 -17.68 -11.29 5.35
N HIS A 128 -16.46 -11.01 5.80
CA HIS A 128 -16.14 -9.80 6.57
C HIS A 128 -15.97 -8.57 5.69
N CYS A 129 -15.18 -8.69 4.62
CA CYS A 129 -14.87 -7.56 3.74
C CYS A 129 -15.80 -7.45 2.51
N LYS A 130 -16.74 -8.41 2.35
CA LYS A 130 -17.73 -8.44 1.25
C LYS A 130 -17.10 -8.37 -0.14
N VAL A 131 -15.92 -8.94 -0.29
CA VAL A 131 -15.18 -8.91 -1.55
C VAL A 131 -15.85 -9.81 -2.59
N ILE A 132 -15.74 -9.41 -3.86
CA ILE A 132 -16.11 -10.28 -4.97
C ILE A 132 -14.89 -11.15 -5.30
N VAL A 133 -15.05 -12.47 -5.15
CA VAL A 133 -13.99 -13.44 -5.46
C VAL A 133 -13.88 -13.65 -6.97
N LYS A 134 -12.65 -13.61 -7.47
CA LYS A 134 -12.26 -13.88 -8.84
C LYS A 134 -11.13 -14.89 -8.83
N GLU A 135 -11.35 -16.01 -9.49
CA GLU A 135 -10.33 -17.01 -9.71
C GLU A 135 -9.66 -16.72 -11.05
N VAL A 136 -8.33 -16.74 -11.05
CA VAL A 136 -7.51 -16.70 -12.25
C VAL A 136 -6.80 -18.05 -12.28
N ASN A 137 -7.15 -18.87 -13.25
CA ASN A 137 -6.64 -20.21 -13.44
C ASN A 137 -5.71 -20.23 -14.67
N ASN A 138 -4.80 -21.21 -14.70
CA ASN A 138 -3.93 -21.49 -15.87
C ASN A 138 -3.00 -20.36 -16.31
N ASP A 139 -2.58 -19.51 -15.38
CA ASP A 139 -1.63 -18.42 -15.64
C ASP A 139 -2.09 -17.40 -16.71
N ASP A 140 -3.39 -17.36 -17.05
CA ASP A 140 -3.91 -16.49 -18.10
C ASP A 140 -4.23 -15.09 -17.54
N PRO A 141 -3.50 -14.04 -17.96
CA PRO A 141 -3.77 -12.69 -17.49
C PRO A 141 -5.12 -12.17 -17.95
N ASP A 142 -5.70 -12.64 -19.05
CA ASP A 142 -6.95 -12.12 -19.59
C ASP A 142 -8.18 -12.52 -18.77
N GLU A 143 -8.09 -13.61 -18.01
CA GLU A 143 -9.12 -14.02 -17.04
C GLU A 143 -9.32 -12.97 -15.95
N SER A 144 -8.30 -12.15 -15.66
CA SER A 144 -8.44 -11.08 -14.69
C SER A 144 -9.37 -9.97 -15.17
N GLY A 145 -9.65 -9.77 -16.47
CA GLY A 145 -10.60 -8.76 -16.98
C GLY A 145 -10.22 -7.29 -16.72
N HIS A 146 -10.91 -6.35 -17.37
CA HIS A 146 -10.78 -4.91 -17.08
C HIS A 146 -11.98 -4.44 -16.24
N TYR A 147 -11.73 -3.67 -15.19
CA TYR A 147 -12.79 -3.28 -14.27
C TYR A 147 -12.86 -1.78 -14.02
N THR A 148 -14.08 -1.25 -14.10
CA THR A 148 -14.39 0.17 -13.89
C THR A 148 -15.06 0.45 -12.54
N ASP A 149 -15.42 -0.60 -11.78
CA ASP A 149 -16.15 -0.48 -10.51
C ASP A 149 -15.21 -0.42 -9.29
N THR A 150 -15.67 0.25 -8.23
CA THR A 150 -14.94 0.54 -6.98
C THR A 150 -15.15 -0.52 -5.89
N ARG A 151 -15.87 -1.61 -6.18
CA ARG A 151 -16.09 -2.68 -5.19
C ARG A 151 -14.81 -3.44 -4.89
N ALA A 152 -14.63 -3.81 -3.62
CA ALA A 152 -13.50 -4.60 -3.20
C ALA A 152 -13.51 -6.00 -3.84
N ARG A 153 -12.34 -6.50 -4.25
CA ARG A 153 -12.20 -7.80 -4.93
C ARG A 153 -11.07 -8.62 -4.33
N LEU A 154 -11.25 -9.93 -4.42
CA LEU A 154 -10.20 -10.90 -4.13
C LEU A 154 -9.85 -11.63 -5.43
N PHE A 155 -8.59 -11.56 -5.83
CA PHE A 155 -8.02 -12.38 -6.90
C PHE A 155 -7.31 -13.58 -6.28
N LYS A 156 -7.82 -14.78 -6.55
CA LYS A 156 -7.18 -16.04 -6.17
C LYS A 156 -6.42 -16.56 -7.40
N LEU A 157 -5.09 -16.45 -7.35
CA LEU A 157 -4.20 -16.95 -8.40
C LEU A 157 -3.73 -18.35 -7.98
N ASN A 158 -4.28 -19.38 -8.63
CA ASN A 158 -3.83 -20.76 -8.43
C ASN A 158 -2.91 -21.13 -9.59
N LEU A 159 -1.61 -20.96 -9.37
CA LEU A 159 -0.61 -21.10 -10.42
C LEU A 159 -0.18 -22.55 -10.61
N ILE A 160 0.38 -22.84 -11.77
CA ILE A 160 0.93 -24.17 -12.05
C ILE A 160 2.10 -24.45 -11.09
N GLY A 161 2.20 -25.69 -10.63
CA GLY A 161 3.22 -26.07 -9.64
C GLY A 161 4.64 -26.11 -10.20
N LEU A 162 5.61 -25.65 -9.41
CA LEU A 162 7.03 -25.76 -9.66
C LEU A 162 7.52 -27.18 -9.31
N HIS A 163 7.54 -28.06 -10.32
CA HIS A 163 7.90 -29.46 -10.11
C HIS A 163 9.38 -29.67 -9.74
N SER A 164 9.65 -30.76 -9.00
CA SER A 164 11.01 -31.13 -8.55
C SER A 164 11.95 -31.55 -9.68
N PHE A 165 11.42 -31.92 -10.85
CA PHE A 165 12.22 -32.29 -12.02
C PHE A 165 12.58 -31.10 -12.93
N MET A 166 12.06 -29.90 -12.64
CA MET A 166 12.47 -28.70 -13.36
C MET A 166 13.92 -28.36 -13.02
N THR A 167 14.68 -27.97 -14.04
CA THR A 167 16.01 -27.39 -13.84
C THR A 167 15.89 -26.02 -13.17
N GLU A 168 16.98 -25.56 -12.53
CA GLU A 168 17.02 -24.25 -11.86
C GLU A 168 16.63 -23.10 -12.81
N ASP A 169 17.17 -23.09 -14.03
CA ASP A 169 16.84 -22.09 -15.05
C ASP A 169 15.34 -22.09 -15.41
N GLN A 170 14.73 -23.28 -15.57
CA GLN A 170 13.29 -23.39 -15.84
C GLN A 170 12.43 -22.90 -14.68
N ARG A 171 12.87 -23.13 -13.43
CA ARG A 171 12.19 -22.60 -12.24
C ARG A 171 12.26 -21.07 -12.23
N ILE A 172 13.43 -20.51 -12.50
CA ILE A 172 13.66 -19.06 -12.58
C ILE A 172 12.75 -18.42 -13.63
N ASP A 173 12.71 -18.98 -14.84
CA ASP A 173 11.86 -18.47 -15.92
C ASP A 173 10.38 -18.52 -15.54
N LYS A 174 9.93 -19.62 -14.93
CA LYS A 174 8.53 -19.75 -14.47
C LYS A 174 8.17 -18.79 -13.35
N LEU A 175 9.05 -18.58 -12.39
CA LEU A 175 8.86 -17.60 -11.33
C LEU A 175 8.75 -16.18 -11.87
N LEU A 176 9.52 -15.85 -12.90
CA LEU A 176 9.43 -14.57 -13.58
C LEU A 176 8.07 -14.40 -14.29
N GLU A 177 7.58 -15.43 -14.98
CA GLU A 177 6.23 -15.42 -15.58
C GLU A 177 5.14 -15.20 -14.51
N TYR A 178 5.25 -15.83 -13.34
CA TYR A 178 4.31 -15.65 -12.23
C TYR A 178 4.36 -14.24 -11.63
N ASP A 179 5.55 -13.65 -11.52
CA ASP A 179 5.74 -12.27 -11.09
C ASP A 179 5.14 -11.27 -12.10
N GLU A 180 5.30 -11.53 -13.40
CA GLU A 180 4.67 -10.74 -14.46
C GLU A 180 3.14 -10.85 -14.44
N LEU A 181 2.59 -12.03 -14.19
CA LEU A 181 1.15 -12.22 -14.03
C LEU A 181 0.60 -11.43 -12.83
N LEU A 182 1.29 -11.49 -11.68
CA LEU A 182 0.93 -10.69 -10.51
C LEU A 182 0.92 -9.18 -10.85
N ARG A 183 1.92 -8.71 -11.60
CA ARG A 183 1.98 -7.33 -12.08
C ARG A 183 0.79 -6.97 -12.97
N GLU A 184 0.41 -7.85 -13.88
CA GLU A 184 -0.71 -7.61 -14.79
C GLU A 184 -2.05 -7.57 -14.07
N VAL A 185 -2.28 -8.49 -13.13
CA VAL A 185 -3.47 -8.49 -12.27
C VAL A 185 -3.56 -7.17 -11.50
N LEU A 186 -2.48 -6.75 -10.83
CA LEU A 186 -2.49 -5.49 -10.07
C LEU A 186 -2.63 -4.26 -10.97
N ARG A 187 -2.03 -4.23 -12.17
CA ARG A 187 -2.19 -3.12 -13.13
C ARG A 187 -3.61 -2.96 -13.66
N LYS A 188 -4.38 -4.05 -13.75
CA LYS A 188 -5.78 -4.01 -14.19
C LYS A 188 -6.71 -3.50 -13.09
N THR A 189 -6.23 -3.41 -11.85
CA THR A 189 -7.00 -2.84 -10.75
C THR A 189 -6.85 -1.32 -10.67
N PRO A 190 -7.96 -0.57 -10.48
CA PRO A 190 -7.92 0.89 -10.44
C PRO A 190 -7.41 1.45 -9.10
N SER A 191 -7.30 0.62 -8.05
CA SER A 191 -6.92 1.07 -6.71
C SER A 191 -5.43 0.81 -6.41
N PRO A 192 -4.70 1.80 -5.86
CA PRO A 192 -3.35 1.58 -5.35
C PRO A 192 -3.34 0.79 -4.02
N ASN A 193 -4.50 0.65 -3.35
CA ASN A 193 -4.61 0.00 -2.05
C ASN A 193 -4.84 -1.51 -2.24
N ASN A 194 -3.72 -2.25 -2.33
CA ASN A 194 -3.76 -3.70 -2.40
C ASN A 194 -3.04 -4.38 -1.22
N ALA A 195 -3.55 -5.57 -0.90
CA ALA A 195 -3.00 -6.53 0.03
C ALA A 195 -2.69 -7.82 -0.73
N VAL A 196 -1.50 -8.39 -0.52
CA VAL A 196 -1.08 -9.61 -1.20
C VAL A 196 -0.56 -10.62 -0.19
N LEU A 197 -1.11 -11.82 -0.26
CA LEU A 197 -0.59 -13.03 0.38
C LEU A 197 0.04 -13.89 -0.70
N PHE A 198 1.36 -14.02 -0.66
CA PHE A 198 2.14 -14.84 -1.59
C PHE A 198 2.64 -16.08 -0.85
N THR A 199 2.20 -17.26 -1.26
CA THR A 199 2.43 -18.50 -0.51
C THR A 199 2.32 -19.75 -1.38
N THR A 200 2.36 -20.92 -0.74
CA THR A 200 2.27 -22.23 -1.36
C THR A 200 1.47 -23.19 -0.49
N THR A 201 0.73 -24.10 -1.15
CA THR A 201 0.04 -25.21 -0.50
C THR A 201 0.89 -26.48 -0.37
N THR A 202 2.13 -26.48 -0.88
CA THR A 202 3.06 -27.60 -0.70
C THR A 202 4.10 -27.26 0.34
N THR A 203 4.58 -28.26 1.05
CA THR A 203 5.60 -28.09 2.07
C THR A 203 6.95 -28.71 1.65
N THR A 204 8.01 -28.32 2.35
CA THR A 204 9.38 -28.81 2.17
C THR A 204 9.90 -29.35 3.49
N GLU A 205 10.51 -30.54 3.46
CA GLU A 205 11.04 -31.19 4.66
C GLU A 205 12.17 -30.38 5.28
N VAL A 206 12.07 -30.13 6.58
CA VAL A 206 13.09 -29.41 7.36
C VAL A 206 14.05 -30.40 7.97
N SER A 207 15.29 -30.43 7.48
CA SER A 207 16.29 -31.38 7.97
C SER A 207 16.85 -31.04 9.36
N ASN A 208 16.82 -29.77 9.79
CA ASN A 208 17.40 -29.33 11.06
C ASN A 208 16.61 -28.17 11.68
N LEU A 209 15.64 -28.48 12.55
CA LEU A 209 14.82 -27.48 13.21
C LEU A 209 15.62 -26.61 14.20
N ASP A 210 16.60 -27.22 14.90
CA ASP A 210 17.40 -26.52 15.91
C ASP A 210 18.18 -25.34 15.32
N GLU A 211 18.61 -25.48 14.06
CA GLU A 211 19.32 -24.42 13.33
C GLU A 211 18.40 -23.25 12.95
N LEU A 212 17.14 -23.52 12.59
CA LEU A 212 16.15 -22.47 12.32
C LEU A 212 15.78 -21.71 13.59
N GLN A 213 15.75 -22.40 14.72
CA GLN A 213 15.37 -21.81 16.02
C GLN A 213 16.54 -21.17 16.77
N ASP A 214 17.79 -21.38 16.37
CA ASP A 214 18.95 -20.82 17.08
C ASP A 214 18.93 -19.27 17.05
N PRO A 215 18.81 -18.61 18.22
CA PRO A 215 18.82 -17.15 18.30
C PRO A 215 20.09 -16.51 17.74
N LYS A 216 21.20 -17.25 17.62
CA LYS A 216 22.46 -16.74 17.03
C LYS A 216 22.35 -16.50 15.53
N ASN A 217 21.44 -17.19 14.86
CA ASN A 217 21.19 -17.02 13.43
C ASN A 217 20.27 -15.83 13.14
N ILE A 218 19.68 -15.23 14.18
CA ILE A 218 18.83 -14.04 14.06
C ILE A 218 19.71 -12.79 13.98
N ILE A 219 19.52 -12.02 12.92
CA ILE A 219 20.15 -10.71 12.77
C ILE A 219 19.35 -9.69 13.57
N GLN A 220 19.98 -9.15 14.60
CA GLN A 220 19.38 -8.14 15.46
C GLN A 220 19.44 -6.75 14.82
N PRO A 221 18.41 -5.89 15.00
CA PRO A 221 18.38 -4.55 14.38
C PRO A 221 19.58 -3.65 14.73
N ASN A 222 20.19 -3.88 15.90
CA ASN A 222 21.37 -3.15 16.39
C ASN A 222 22.68 -3.60 15.71
N GLN A 223 22.74 -4.82 15.16
CA GLN A 223 23.89 -5.34 14.43
C GLN A 223 23.97 -4.77 13.01
N ILE A 224 22.85 -4.31 12.48
CA ILE A 224 22.78 -3.69 11.15
C ILE A 224 23.36 -2.26 11.28
N PRO A 225 24.42 -1.89 10.54
CA PRO A 225 24.92 -0.52 10.52
C PRO A 225 23.85 0.49 10.07
N HIS A 226 23.94 1.73 10.55
CA HIS A 226 23.04 2.80 10.09
C HIS A 226 23.34 3.23 8.65
N ASP A 227 24.60 3.20 8.24
CA ASP A 227 25.01 3.49 6.86
C ASP A 227 25.12 2.17 6.06
N PRO A 228 24.35 1.99 4.97
CA PRO A 228 24.43 0.78 4.14
C PRO A 228 25.81 0.54 3.52
N LYS A 229 26.68 1.55 3.45
CA LYS A 229 28.07 1.41 2.99
C LYS A 229 28.98 0.68 3.98
N GLN A 230 28.62 0.67 5.26
CA GLN A 230 29.38 -0.01 6.31
C GLN A 230 29.09 -1.50 6.38
N ILE A 231 28.08 -1.98 5.64
CA ILE A 231 27.71 -3.38 5.59
C ILE A 231 28.76 -4.15 4.78
N THR A 232 29.50 -5.03 5.46
CA THR A 232 30.56 -5.84 4.84
C THR A 232 29.99 -6.80 3.78
N PRO A 233 30.75 -7.12 2.72
CA PRO A 233 30.32 -8.11 1.72
C PRO A 233 30.02 -9.49 2.32
N GLU A 234 30.81 -9.91 3.32
CA GLU A 234 30.63 -11.17 4.03
C GLU A 234 29.31 -11.22 4.79
N PHE A 235 28.97 -10.17 5.53
CA PHE A 235 27.69 -10.09 6.22
C PHE A 235 26.53 -10.08 5.22
N LYS A 236 26.63 -9.32 4.11
CA LYS A 236 25.61 -9.37 3.04
C LYS A 236 25.43 -10.78 2.48
N HIS A 237 26.52 -11.50 2.24
CA HIS A 237 26.49 -12.85 1.73
C HIS A 237 25.84 -13.80 2.74
N GLN A 238 26.23 -13.72 4.01
CA GLN A 238 25.64 -14.53 5.09
C GLN A 238 24.12 -14.30 5.19
N VAL A 239 23.67 -13.04 5.20
CA VAL A 239 22.24 -12.74 5.29
C VAL A 239 21.48 -13.23 4.05
N ARG A 240 22.05 -13.04 2.85
CA ARG A 240 21.43 -13.45 1.57
C ARG A 240 21.20 -14.93 1.43
N HIS A 241 22.04 -15.75 2.06
CA HIS A 241 21.93 -17.20 2.03
C HIS A 241 21.38 -17.76 3.36
N SER A 242 20.79 -16.90 4.20
CA SER A 242 20.21 -17.35 5.46
C SER A 242 18.85 -17.99 5.18
N MET A 243 18.63 -19.19 5.74
CA MET A 243 17.34 -19.91 5.67
C MET A 243 16.25 -19.26 6.53
N ASN A 244 16.51 -18.07 7.08
CA ASN A 244 15.65 -17.36 8.01
C ASN A 244 15.19 -16.01 7.43
N SER A 245 15.33 -15.78 6.12
CA SER A 245 14.93 -14.53 5.52
C SER A 245 14.42 -14.68 4.09
N ILE A 246 13.40 -13.89 3.76
CA ILE A 246 12.96 -13.66 2.39
C ILE A 246 13.32 -12.23 2.03
N PHE A 247 13.99 -12.01 0.88
CA PHE A 247 14.43 -10.69 0.40
C PHE A 247 15.05 -9.81 1.51
N PRO A 248 16.22 -10.19 2.04
CA PRO A 248 16.80 -9.53 3.21
C PRO A 248 17.13 -8.05 3.01
N ASP A 249 17.25 -7.58 1.78
CA ASP A 249 17.36 -6.16 1.45
C ASP A 249 16.11 -5.35 1.82
N ILE A 250 14.94 -5.99 1.77
CA ILE A 250 13.64 -5.38 2.09
C ILE A 250 13.22 -5.69 3.52
N THR A 251 13.45 -6.91 4.00
CA THR A 251 12.94 -7.38 5.32
C THR A 251 13.89 -7.07 6.46
N ILE A 252 15.20 -7.21 6.25
CA ILE A 252 16.22 -7.06 7.30
C ILE A 252 16.90 -5.69 7.21
N PHE A 253 17.47 -5.35 6.05
CA PHE A 253 18.31 -4.14 5.91
C PHE A 253 17.51 -2.83 5.89
N ASP A 254 16.21 -2.88 5.58
CA ASP A 254 15.36 -1.71 5.68
C ASP A 254 14.93 -1.46 7.12
N LYS A 255 15.76 -0.70 7.85
CA LYS A 255 15.46 -0.32 9.25
C LYS A 255 14.13 0.42 9.42
N THR A 256 13.63 1.06 8.37
CA THR A 256 12.34 1.76 8.46
C THR A 256 11.16 0.78 8.55
N ARG A 257 11.40 -0.54 8.42
CA ARG A 257 10.42 -1.61 8.66
C ARG A 257 10.28 -1.99 10.11
N TYR A 258 11.26 -1.72 10.96
CA TYR A 258 11.15 -2.01 12.40
C TYR A 258 10.13 -1.12 13.11
N PHE A 259 9.66 -0.10 12.40
CA PHE A 259 8.70 0.85 12.91
C PHE A 259 7.46 0.83 12.02
N GLU A 260 6.30 0.85 12.66
CA GLU A 260 5.00 0.99 11.99
C GLU A 260 4.85 2.43 11.48
N TYR A 261 5.28 2.69 10.24
CA TYR A 261 5.08 3.97 9.56
C TYR A 261 4.26 3.78 8.29
N GLU A 262 3.35 4.71 8.05
CA GLU A 262 2.62 4.79 6.78
C GLU A 262 3.57 5.30 5.69
N ARG A 263 3.76 4.48 4.64
CA ARG A 263 4.65 4.77 3.50
C ARG A 263 3.82 5.13 2.27
N ASN A 264 2.90 6.07 2.42
CA ASN A 264 2.15 6.58 1.27
C ASN A 264 2.87 7.82 0.66
N PRO A 265 3.25 7.81 -0.64
CA PRO A 265 3.82 8.98 -1.30
C PRO A 265 2.83 10.16 -1.39
N THR A 266 1.53 9.91 -1.35
CA THR A 266 0.53 10.96 -1.12
C THR A 266 0.47 11.28 0.38
N GLN A 267 0.96 12.46 0.73
CA GLN A 267 1.18 12.99 2.07
C GLN A 267 -0.08 13.08 2.96
N GLU A 268 -0.63 11.96 3.41
CA GLU A 268 -1.58 11.97 4.52
C GLU A 268 -0.90 11.52 5.80
N ARG A 269 -0.05 12.40 6.34
CA ARG A 269 0.39 12.36 7.77
C ARG A 269 -0.79 12.60 8.74
N SER A 270 -2.03 12.31 8.36
CA SER A 270 -3.20 12.94 8.96
C SER A 270 -3.60 12.35 10.32
N LEU A 271 -3.05 11.21 10.77
CA LEU A 271 -3.53 10.54 11.99
C LEU A 271 -2.50 10.25 13.10
N LEU A 272 -1.25 10.69 12.98
CA LEU A 272 -0.23 10.52 14.04
C LEU A 272 0.00 11.78 14.90
N LYS A 273 -1.05 12.57 15.17
CA LYS A 273 -0.98 13.66 16.17
C LYS A 273 -0.77 13.18 17.62
N ASN A 274 -0.88 11.89 17.91
CA ASN A 274 -0.94 11.37 19.29
C ASN A 274 0.26 10.50 19.73
N ARG A 275 1.40 10.51 19.03
CA ARG A 275 2.65 9.91 19.56
C ARG A 275 3.87 10.77 19.24
N ASP A 276 4.36 11.46 20.27
CA ASP A 276 5.73 11.89 20.65
C ASP A 276 6.82 12.16 19.58
N ILE A 277 6.48 12.39 18.32
CA ILE A 277 7.45 12.86 17.32
C ILE A 277 7.18 14.35 17.07
N PRO A 278 8.08 15.26 17.47
CA PRO A 278 7.90 16.69 17.27
C PRO A 278 7.71 17.03 15.77
N ASP A 279 6.82 17.97 15.49
CA ASP A 279 6.53 18.41 14.13
C ASP A 279 7.81 18.81 13.39
N GLY A 280 7.99 18.25 12.17
CA GLY A 280 9.16 18.49 11.31
C GLY A 280 10.33 17.52 11.50
N MET A 281 10.27 16.62 12.47
CA MET A 281 11.31 15.61 12.68
C MET A 281 11.00 14.33 11.88
N TRP A 282 12.00 13.76 11.21
CA TRP A 282 11.84 12.43 10.60
C TRP A 282 12.00 11.37 11.69
N ALA A 283 11.24 10.29 11.61
CA ALA A 283 11.27 9.27 12.64
C ALA A 283 12.63 8.55 12.79
N LYS A 284 13.43 8.53 11.72
CA LYS A 284 14.85 8.11 11.75
C LYS A 284 15.73 8.99 12.66
N ASP A 285 15.32 10.23 12.89
CA ASP A 285 16.03 11.20 13.74
C ASP A 285 15.53 11.17 15.20
N ALA A 286 14.35 10.59 15.45
CA ALA A 286 13.80 10.41 16.81
C ALA A 286 14.57 9.38 17.65
N ILE A 287 15.42 8.56 17.03
CA ILE A 287 16.27 7.54 17.69
C ILE A 287 17.54 8.18 18.32
N LYS A 288 17.78 9.49 18.13
CA LYS A 288 18.99 10.18 18.66
C LYS A 288 18.79 10.78 20.06
N VAL A 289 18.18 10.06 20.99
CA VAL A 289 18.17 10.42 22.42
C VAL A 289 18.74 9.18 23.13
N GLU A 290 20.04 9.08 23.41
CA GLU A 290 20.84 9.75 24.46
C GLU A 290 22.37 9.71 24.14
N PRO A 291 23.26 10.29 24.99
CA PRO A 291 23.38 11.68 25.40
C PRO A 291 24.59 12.36 24.71
N ALA A 292 24.65 13.68 24.91
CA ALA A 292 25.64 14.62 24.42
C ALA A 292 27.09 14.12 24.52
N ASP A 293 27.81 14.08 23.39
CA ASP A 293 29.16 14.65 23.23
C ASP A 293 29.85 14.03 22.01
N LYS A 294 29.53 14.57 20.83
CA LYS A 294 30.41 14.76 19.67
C LYS A 294 29.58 15.34 18.53
N LYS A 295 29.41 16.66 18.57
CA LYS A 295 28.97 17.42 17.39
C LYS A 295 30.16 17.52 16.44
N ASP A 296 30.19 16.63 15.46
CA ASP A 296 30.94 16.88 14.23
C ASP A 296 30.08 17.80 13.34
N ASP A 297 30.23 19.11 13.55
CA ASP A 297 29.48 20.14 12.83
C ASP A 297 30.04 20.43 11.43
N THR A 298 31.01 19.64 10.92
CA THR A 298 31.55 19.83 9.56
C THR A 298 30.55 19.51 8.44
N TRP A 299 29.42 18.86 8.75
CA TRP A 299 28.32 18.65 7.80
C TRP A 299 27.34 19.83 7.71
N ASN A 300 27.30 20.71 8.74
CA ASN A 300 26.34 21.81 8.84
C ASN A 300 26.84 23.13 8.23
N GLU A 301 28.10 23.20 7.80
CA GLU A 301 28.55 24.31 6.96
C GLU A 301 27.88 24.20 5.58
N ARG A 302 26.98 25.14 5.27
CA ARG A 302 26.34 25.29 3.97
C ARG A 302 27.41 25.38 2.88
N LYS A 303 27.68 24.27 2.20
CA LYS A 303 28.34 24.29 0.89
C LYS A 303 27.36 24.90 -0.12
N VAL A 304 27.41 26.22 -0.27
CA VAL A 304 26.65 26.94 -1.30
C VAL A 304 27.23 26.55 -2.65
N LYS A 305 26.69 25.50 -3.27
CA LYS A 305 26.96 25.23 -4.69
C LYS A 305 26.32 26.36 -5.49
N LYS A 306 27.14 27.23 -6.06
CA LYS A 306 26.71 28.23 -7.05
C LYS A 306 26.32 27.45 -8.31
N ILE A 307 25.02 27.12 -8.44
CA ILE A 307 24.48 26.47 -9.62
C ILE A 307 24.50 27.51 -10.75
N VAL A 308 25.51 27.46 -11.61
CA VAL A 308 25.49 28.16 -12.89
C VAL A 308 24.56 27.35 -13.79
N LYS A 309 23.29 27.74 -13.86
CA LYS A 309 22.30 27.09 -14.73
C LYS A 309 22.56 27.55 -16.16
N GLU A 310 23.13 26.67 -16.99
CA GLU A 310 23.17 26.90 -18.44
C GLU A 310 21.78 26.64 -19.04
N SER A 311 21.33 27.53 -19.92
CA SER A 311 20.00 27.55 -20.55
C SER A 311 19.66 26.34 -21.42
N LYS A 312 20.59 25.38 -21.56
CA LYS A 312 20.48 24.24 -22.49
C LYS A 312 19.81 23.00 -21.89
N LEU A 313 19.46 23.03 -20.59
CA LEU A 313 18.89 21.88 -19.87
C LEU A 313 17.35 21.86 -19.81
N TYR A 314 16.65 22.84 -20.38
CA TYR A 314 15.20 22.78 -20.53
C TYR A 314 14.85 22.04 -21.82
N LYS A 315 14.63 20.73 -21.71
CA LYS A 315 13.95 19.92 -22.71
C LYS A 315 12.51 19.76 -22.23
N TYR A 316 11.57 20.33 -23.00
CA TYR A 316 10.11 20.33 -22.81
C TYR A 316 9.53 21.31 -21.77
N GLY A 317 9.22 22.53 -22.26
CA GLY A 317 7.86 23.07 -22.20
C GLY A 317 7.25 23.54 -20.87
N GLU A 318 7.89 23.37 -19.72
CA GLU A 318 7.35 23.86 -18.45
C GLU A 318 8.10 25.12 -17.97
N GLU A 319 7.83 26.25 -18.62
CA GLU A 319 8.01 27.56 -17.98
C GLU A 319 6.83 27.81 -17.04
N THR A 320 7.02 27.48 -15.77
CA THR A 320 6.16 27.94 -14.67
C THR A 320 6.51 29.38 -14.33
N ALA A 321 5.94 30.35 -15.06
CA ALA A 321 5.63 31.71 -14.57
C ALA A 321 4.98 32.61 -15.63
N GLN A 322 3.94 32.15 -16.33
CA GLN A 322 3.01 33.08 -16.97
C GLN A 322 1.59 32.55 -16.79
N VAL A 323 0.93 33.00 -15.72
CA VAL A 323 -0.53 33.13 -15.79
C VAL A 323 -0.73 34.10 -16.96
N PRO A 324 -1.33 33.70 -18.09
CA PRO A 324 -1.56 34.65 -19.16
C PRO A 324 -2.47 35.70 -18.57
N ALA A 325 -1.94 36.91 -18.38
CA ALA A 325 -2.76 38.06 -18.09
C ALA A 325 -3.78 38.11 -19.23
N PHE A 326 -5.05 37.86 -18.89
CA PHE A 326 -6.17 37.80 -19.84
C PHE A 326 -6.29 39.10 -20.67
N THR A 327 -5.55 40.14 -20.25
CA THR A 327 -5.44 41.47 -20.84
C THR A 327 -4.35 41.62 -21.90
N ASP A 328 -3.34 40.74 -21.95
CA ASP A 328 -2.12 40.98 -22.76
C ASP A 328 -2.14 40.29 -24.12
N ASN A 329 -3.05 39.33 -24.32
CA ASN A 329 -3.25 38.66 -25.62
C ASN A 329 -4.43 39.27 -26.38
N ALA A 330 -4.17 40.33 -27.14
CA ALA A 330 -5.15 40.97 -28.01
C ALA A 330 -5.86 39.98 -28.95
N GLN A 331 -5.15 38.95 -29.41
CA GLN A 331 -5.69 37.90 -30.28
C GLN A 331 -6.84 37.11 -29.60
N TYR A 332 -6.67 36.78 -28.32
CA TYR A 332 -7.66 36.02 -27.56
C TYR A 332 -8.96 36.82 -27.33
N LEU A 333 -8.84 38.13 -27.13
CA LEU A 333 -9.98 39.06 -27.05
C LEU A 333 -10.75 39.11 -28.38
N PHE A 334 -10.06 39.08 -29.52
CA PHE A 334 -10.71 39.03 -30.83
C PHE A 334 -11.39 37.68 -31.10
N ASP A 335 -10.72 36.57 -30.80
CA ASP A 335 -11.26 35.22 -31.03
C ASP A 335 -12.51 34.93 -30.17
N ASN A 336 -12.62 35.59 -29.01
CA ASN A 336 -13.75 35.44 -28.08
C ASN A 336 -14.68 36.65 -28.04
N ALA A 337 -14.52 37.64 -28.95
CA ALA A 337 -15.24 38.90 -28.91
C ALA A 337 -16.77 38.73 -28.93
N ALA A 338 -17.27 37.77 -29.72
CA ALA A 338 -18.69 37.48 -29.80
C ALA A 338 -19.27 37.02 -28.45
N LEU A 339 -18.54 36.17 -27.73
CA LEU A 339 -18.97 35.59 -26.45
C LEU A 339 -18.93 36.63 -25.34
N ILE A 340 -17.90 37.48 -25.34
CA ILE A 340 -17.77 38.62 -24.42
C ILE A 340 -18.89 39.65 -24.65
N LEU A 341 -19.19 39.99 -25.91
CA LEU A 341 -20.29 40.90 -26.25
C LEU A 341 -21.65 40.34 -25.83
N LEU A 342 -21.85 39.03 -25.97
CA LEU A 342 -23.07 38.36 -25.52
C LEU A 342 -23.20 38.47 -24.00
N GLY A 343 -22.13 38.19 -23.26
CA GLY A 343 -22.09 38.34 -21.80
C GLY A 343 -22.41 39.76 -21.33
N ILE A 344 -21.79 40.77 -21.96
CA ILE A 344 -22.05 42.19 -21.67
C ILE A 344 -23.51 42.55 -21.98
N SER A 345 -24.07 42.06 -23.10
CA SER A 345 -25.45 42.37 -23.50
C SER A 345 -26.47 41.83 -22.49
N VAL A 346 -26.23 40.63 -21.93
CA VAL A 346 -27.10 40.03 -20.91
C VAL A 346 -27.09 40.85 -19.63
N ILE A 347 -25.90 41.28 -19.18
CA ILE A 347 -25.76 42.13 -17.99
C ILE A 347 -26.49 43.47 -18.20
N LEU A 348 -26.35 44.07 -19.38
CA LEU A 348 -27.00 45.35 -19.71
C LEU A 348 -28.53 45.22 -19.71
N CYS A 349 -29.07 44.11 -20.24
CA CYS A 349 -30.50 43.82 -20.22
C CYS A 349 -31.05 43.64 -18.79
N ILE A 350 -30.28 42.99 -17.91
CA ILE A 350 -30.66 42.83 -16.49
C ILE A 350 -30.74 44.21 -15.82
N LEU A 351 -29.72 45.05 -16.01
CA LEU A 351 -29.71 46.40 -15.44
C LEU A 351 -30.84 47.28 -15.98
N LEU A 352 -31.13 47.23 -17.28
CA LEU A 352 -32.25 47.96 -17.90
C LEU A 352 -33.60 47.53 -17.35
N LYS A 353 -33.79 46.23 -17.12
CA LYS A 353 -35.02 45.70 -16.52
C LYS A 353 -35.22 46.25 -15.10
N ASP A 354 -34.17 46.29 -14.30
CA ASP A 354 -34.25 46.80 -12.92
C ASP A 354 -34.55 48.30 -12.89
N VAL A 355 -33.94 49.09 -13.77
CA VAL A 355 -34.23 50.53 -13.92
C VAL A 355 -35.67 50.76 -14.37
N LEU A 356 -36.15 50.01 -15.38
CA LEU A 356 -37.54 50.11 -15.84
C LEU A 356 -38.52 49.74 -14.73
N TYR A 357 -38.23 48.69 -13.96
CA TYR A 357 -39.06 48.28 -12.83
C TYR A 357 -39.17 49.39 -11.78
N LEU A 358 -38.07 50.07 -11.47
CA LEU A 358 -38.06 51.22 -10.54
C LEU A 358 -38.90 52.39 -11.07
N ILE A 359 -38.79 52.72 -12.36
CA ILE A 359 -39.60 53.78 -13.00
C ILE A 359 -41.09 53.44 -12.94
N PHE A 360 -41.48 52.20 -13.30
CA PHE A 360 -42.88 51.76 -13.23
C PHE A 360 -43.43 51.80 -11.80
N LYS A 361 -42.62 51.43 -10.81
CA LYS A 361 -43.00 51.52 -9.39
C LYS A 361 -43.20 52.97 -8.95
N GLY A 362 -42.33 53.88 -9.38
CA GLY A 362 -42.46 55.32 -9.14
C GLY A 362 -43.72 55.93 -9.77
N LEU A 363 -44.00 55.62 -11.03
CA LEU A 363 -45.19 56.10 -11.74
C LEU A 363 -46.49 55.59 -11.10
N LYS A 364 -46.56 54.31 -10.69
CA LYS A 364 -47.72 53.79 -9.93
C LYS A 364 -47.93 54.52 -8.61
N GLY A 365 -46.84 54.90 -7.92
CA GLY A 365 -46.90 55.70 -6.70
C GLY A 365 -47.50 57.09 -6.93
N LEU A 366 -47.08 57.78 -8.00
CA LEU A 366 -47.59 59.10 -8.36
C LEU A 366 -49.07 59.07 -8.78
N VAL A 367 -49.49 58.08 -9.56
CA VAL A 367 -50.91 57.90 -9.96
C VAL A 367 -51.79 57.59 -8.75
N SER A 368 -51.29 56.81 -7.78
CA SER A 368 -52.00 56.54 -6.53
C SER A 368 -52.19 57.80 -5.67
N GLN A 369 -51.19 58.68 -5.61
CA GLN A 369 -51.31 59.95 -4.87
C GLN A 369 -52.27 60.94 -5.55
N SER A 370 -52.34 60.98 -6.88
CA SER A 370 -53.33 61.78 -7.63
C SER A 370 -54.78 61.35 -7.34
N ASN A 371 -55.04 60.04 -7.26
CA ASN A 371 -56.39 59.55 -6.97
C ASN A 371 -56.83 59.78 -5.50
N ASN A 372 -55.88 59.81 -4.56
CA ASN A 372 -56.17 60.09 -3.15
C ASN A 372 -56.39 61.59 -2.87
N THR A 373 -55.74 62.48 -3.62
CA THR A 373 -55.99 63.94 -3.54
C THR A 373 -57.33 64.33 -4.18
N ALA A 374 -57.78 63.66 -5.25
CA ALA A 374 -59.12 63.86 -5.80
C ALA A 374 -60.25 63.40 -4.86
N LYS A 375 -60.06 62.31 -4.10
CA LYS A 375 -61.06 61.83 -3.11
C LYS A 375 -61.18 62.73 -1.88
N SER A 376 -60.15 63.46 -1.47
CA SER A 376 -60.21 64.36 -0.29
C SER A 376 -60.84 65.73 -0.59
N VAL A 377 -60.90 66.13 -1.87
CA VAL A 377 -61.62 67.35 -2.30
C VAL A 377 -63.12 67.09 -2.44
N SER A 378 -63.54 65.89 -2.88
CA SER A 378 -64.96 65.52 -2.98
C SER A 378 -65.65 65.31 -1.62
N SER A 379 -64.92 65.04 -0.53
CA SER A 379 -65.52 64.81 0.79
C SER A 379 -65.65 66.07 1.65
N LYS A 380 -65.17 67.23 1.17
CA LYS A 380 -65.28 68.51 1.90
C LYS A 380 -66.44 69.40 1.43
N THR A 381 -67.11 69.06 0.34
CA THR A 381 -68.28 69.81 -0.19
C THR A 381 -69.64 69.22 0.18
N ALA A 382 -69.70 68.07 0.86
CA ALA A 382 -70.97 67.43 1.26
C ALA A 382 -71.32 67.64 2.75
N LYS A 383 -70.74 68.67 3.40
CA LYS A 383 -70.98 68.97 4.83
C LYS A 383 -71.15 70.47 5.06
N LYS A 384 -72.06 71.07 4.30
CA LYS A 384 -72.67 72.37 4.58
C LYS A 384 -74.00 72.36 3.86
N ASP A 385 -75.00 71.83 4.55
CA ASP A 385 -76.39 72.29 4.59
C ASP A 385 -77.11 71.57 5.73
#